data_AF-A0AAZ3RDD8-F1
#
_entry.id   AF-A0AAZ3RDD8-F1
#
_cell.length_a   1.000
_cell.length_b   1.000
_cell.length_c   1.000
_cell.angle_alpha   90.00
_cell.angle_beta   90.00
_cell.angle_gamma   90.00
#
_symmetry.space_group_name_H-M   'P 1'
#
loop_
_entity.id
_entity.type
_entity.pdbx_description
1 polymer ?
#
loop_
_entity_poly.entity_id
_entity_poly.type
_entity_poly.pdbx_seq_one_letter_code
_entity_poly.pdbx_strand_id
1 'polypeptide(L)'
;LCDVHKGPHCLPEGPHCLPEGPHCLPEGPHCLPEGPHCLPEGPHCLPEGPHCLPEGPHCLPEGPHCLPEGPHCLGPHCLPEAEGPHCLAEGPHCLAEGPHCLAEGPHCLAEGPHCLPEGPHCLPEGPHCLPEGPHCLPEGPHCLPEGPHCLPEGPHCLPEGPHCLPEGPHCLPEGPHCCPRAGTV
;
A
#
# COMPACT_ATOMS: atom_id res chain seq x y z
N LEU A 1 -28.60 16.85 -5.65
CA LEU A 1 -28.22 18.13 -6.26
C LEU A 1 -26.72 18.02 -6.44
N CYS A 2 -26.19 18.18 -7.67
CA CYS A 2 -24.74 18.25 -7.87
C CYS A 2 -24.34 19.70 -7.65
N ASP A 3 -23.86 20.04 -6.47
CA ASP A 3 -23.49 21.41 -6.16
C ASP A 3 -22.02 21.65 -6.56
N VAL A 4 -21.84 22.15 -7.79
CA VAL A 4 -20.54 22.63 -8.26
C VAL A 4 -20.20 23.92 -7.51
N HIS A 5 -19.32 23.83 -6.53
CA HIS A 5 -18.84 24.96 -5.75
C HIS A 5 -17.48 25.41 -6.29
N LYS A 6 -17.41 26.67 -6.74
CA LYS A 6 -16.16 27.33 -7.14
C LYS A 6 -15.75 28.36 -6.12
N GLY A 7 -14.53 28.22 -5.59
CA GLY A 7 -14.02 29.17 -4.62
C GLY A 7 -12.64 28.76 -4.09
N PRO A 8 -11.94 29.65 -3.36
CA PRO A 8 -10.69 29.33 -2.71
C PRO A 8 -10.82 28.23 -1.64
N HIS A 9 -12.00 28.14 -1.02
CA HIS A 9 -12.39 27.10 -0.08
C HIS A 9 -13.78 26.59 -0.45
N CYS A 10 -13.92 25.28 -0.65
CA CYS A 10 -15.17 24.65 -1.03
C CYS A 10 -15.56 23.60 0.02
N LEU A 11 -16.72 23.78 0.65
CA LEU A 11 -17.30 22.88 1.65
C LEU A 11 -18.71 22.44 1.21
N PRO A 12 -18.87 21.76 0.06
CA PRO A 12 -20.19 21.29 -0.36
C PRO A 12 -20.63 20.09 0.49
N GLU A 13 -21.88 20.12 0.94
CA GLU A 13 -22.56 18.98 1.56
C GLU A 13 -23.63 18.45 0.60
N GLY A 14 -23.60 17.16 0.29
CA GLY A 14 -24.62 16.60 -0.58
C GLY A 14 -24.36 15.18 -1.08
N PRO A 15 -25.33 14.57 -1.79
CA PRO A 15 -25.17 13.22 -2.33
C PRO A 15 -24.08 13.11 -3.40
N HIS A 16 -23.81 14.21 -4.12
CA HIS A 16 -22.80 14.29 -5.18
C HIS A 16 -22.10 15.65 -5.09
N CYS A 17 -20.81 15.62 -4.76
CA CYS A 17 -20.01 16.81 -4.53
C CYS A 17 -18.91 16.92 -5.58
N LEU A 18 -18.93 18.01 -6.35
CA LEU A 18 -17.95 18.33 -7.40
C LEU A 18 -17.35 19.73 -7.16
N PRO A 19 -16.64 19.96 -6.02
CA PRO A 19 -16.00 21.25 -5.79
C PRO A 19 -14.74 21.41 -6.65
N GLU A 20 -14.56 22.60 -7.20
CA GLU A 20 -13.31 23.02 -7.87
C GLU A 20 -12.68 24.16 -7.06
N GLY A 21 -11.48 23.96 -6.54
CA GLY A 21 -10.81 24.99 -5.73
C GLY A 21 -9.46 24.58 -5.15
N PRO A 22 -8.68 25.54 -4.62
CA PRO A 22 -7.41 25.24 -3.96
C PRO A 22 -7.55 24.36 -2.70
N HIS A 23 -8.65 24.52 -1.96
CA HIS A 23 -8.96 23.73 -0.77
C HIS A 23 -10.39 23.20 -0.85
N CYS A 24 -10.55 21.89 -0.95
CA CYS A 24 -11.85 21.23 -1.07
C CYS A 24 -12.06 20.25 0.08
N LEU A 25 -13.15 20.43 0.84
CA LEU A 25 -13.62 19.52 1.89
C LEU A 25 -15.08 19.14 1.63
N PRO A 26 -15.37 18.34 0.58
CA PRO A 26 -16.73 17.87 0.33
C PRO A 26 -17.14 16.76 1.30
N GLU A 27 -18.37 16.82 1.80
CA GLU A 27 -18.98 15.75 2.59
C GLU A 27 -20.13 15.13 1.79
N GLY A 28 -20.06 13.82 1.53
CA GLY A 28 -21.10 13.18 0.72
C GLY A 28 -20.81 11.74 0.29
N PRO A 29 -21.82 10.97 -0.12
CA PRO A 29 -21.63 9.62 -0.62
C PRO A 29 -20.75 9.50 -1.87
N HIS A 30 -20.70 10.55 -2.70
CA HIS A 30 -19.85 10.60 -3.89
C HIS A 30 -19.14 11.96 -3.98
N CYS A 31 -17.83 11.97 -3.76
CA CYS A 31 -17.00 13.17 -3.74
C CYS A 31 -15.94 13.11 -4.83
N LEU A 32 -15.95 14.09 -5.71
CA LEU A 32 -15.00 14.28 -6.83
C LEU A 32 -14.43 15.70 -6.77
N PRO A 33 -13.64 16.05 -5.73
CA PRO A 33 -13.01 17.37 -5.65
C PRO A 33 -11.82 17.49 -6.60
N GLU A 34 -11.71 18.63 -7.26
CA GLU A 34 -10.54 19.00 -8.08
C GLU A 34 -9.80 20.15 -7.41
N GLY A 35 -8.54 19.93 -7.02
CA GLY A 35 -7.78 20.95 -6.30
C GLY A 35 -6.41 20.53 -5.76
N PRO A 36 -5.50 21.49 -5.50
CA PRO A 36 -4.23 21.19 -4.85
C PRO A 36 -4.33 20.54 -3.46
N HIS A 37 -5.38 20.83 -2.69
CA HIS A 37 -5.63 20.23 -1.38
C HIS A 37 -7.08 19.74 -1.28
N CYS A 38 -7.28 18.42 -1.20
CA CYS A 38 -8.59 17.80 -1.12
C CYS A 38 -8.72 16.89 0.11
N LEU A 39 -9.72 17.10 0.95
CA LEU A 39 -10.11 16.20 2.04
C LEU A 39 -11.58 15.80 1.90
N PRO A 40 -11.93 14.94 0.94
CA PRO A 40 -13.31 14.46 0.81
C PRO A 40 -13.64 13.40 1.86
N GLU A 41 -14.79 13.55 2.50
CA GLU A 41 -15.35 12.54 3.42
C GLU A 41 -16.55 11.85 2.75
N GLY A 42 -16.49 10.53 2.60
CA GLY A 42 -17.55 9.82 1.92
C GLY A 42 -17.28 8.36 1.54
N PRO A 43 -18.31 7.53 1.32
CA PRO A 43 -18.14 6.18 0.84
C PRO A 43 -17.40 6.02 -0.50
N HIS A 44 -17.50 7.00 -1.40
CA HIS A 44 -16.79 6.98 -2.68
C HIS A 44 -16.12 8.33 -2.94
N CYS A 45 -14.79 8.36 -2.85
CA CYS A 45 -13.97 9.55 -2.99
C CYS A 45 -12.97 9.40 -4.14
N LEU A 46 -13.02 10.32 -5.10
CA LEU A 46 -12.11 10.41 -6.24
C LEU A 46 -11.52 11.83 -6.32
N PRO A 47 -10.66 12.22 -5.37
CA PRO A 47 -10.03 13.53 -5.41
C PRO A 47 -8.92 13.58 -6.47
N GLU A 48 -8.87 14.67 -7.23
CA GLU A 48 -7.79 14.96 -8.18
C GLU A 48 -6.95 16.12 -7.66
N GLY A 49 -5.68 15.87 -7.36
CA GLY A 49 -4.84 16.90 -6.75
C GLY A 49 -3.49 16.43 -6.24
N PRO A 50 -2.48 17.32 -6.17
CA PRO A 50 -1.21 17.01 -5.54
C PRO A 50 -1.31 16.53 -4.11
N HIS A 51 -2.21 17.07 -3.27
CA HIS A 51 -2.37 16.66 -1.87
C HIS A 51 -3.82 16.23 -1.58
N CYS A 52 -4.05 14.93 -1.36
CA CYS A 52 -5.40 14.42 -1.09
C CYS A 52 -5.45 13.51 0.15
N LEU A 53 -6.42 13.72 1.02
CA LEU A 53 -6.69 12.90 2.20
C LEU A 53 -8.16 12.44 2.16
N PRO A 54 -8.53 11.52 1.25
CA PRO A 54 -9.90 11.02 1.20
C PRO A 54 -10.15 10.02 2.33
N GLU A 55 -11.23 10.24 3.08
CA GLU A 55 -11.72 9.32 4.11
C GLU A 55 -12.94 8.57 3.60
N GLY A 56 -12.86 7.25 3.51
CA GLY A 56 -13.95 6.48 2.92
C GLY A 56 -13.67 5.01 2.61
N PRO A 57 -14.72 4.17 2.53
CA PRO A 57 -14.57 2.80 2.08
C PRO A 57 -14.01 2.59 0.69
N HIS A 58 -14.22 3.51 -0.25
CA HIS A 58 -13.70 3.41 -1.60
C HIS A 58 -13.03 4.74 -2.01
N CYS A 59 -11.71 4.79 -1.90
CA CYS A 59 -10.93 5.98 -2.19
C CYS A 59 -10.00 5.73 -3.37
N LEU A 60 -10.10 6.59 -4.38
CA LEU A 60 -9.28 6.59 -5.59
C LEU A 60 -8.66 7.98 -5.80
N PRO A 61 -7.72 8.41 -4.96
CA PRO A 61 -7.04 9.68 -5.18
C PRO A 61 -6.09 9.63 -6.37
N GLU A 62 -6.06 10.72 -7.15
CA GLU A 62 -5.08 10.92 -8.22
C GLU A 62 -4.12 12.05 -7.85
N GLY A 63 -2.89 11.70 -7.51
CA GLY A 63 -1.83 12.67 -7.29
C GLY A 63 -0.62 12.18 -6.49
N PRO A 64 0.49 12.95 -6.52
CA PRO A 64 1.77 12.59 -5.90
C PRO A 64 1.77 12.53 -4.36
N HIS A 65 0.82 13.17 -3.67
CA HIS A 65 0.80 13.24 -2.21
C HIS A 65 -0.56 12.95 -1.61
N CYS A 66 -1.07 11.77 -1.93
CA CYS A 66 -2.34 11.32 -1.42
C CYS A 66 -2.16 10.27 -0.31
N LEU A 67 -2.98 10.32 0.74
CA LEU A 67 -3.06 9.33 1.81
C LEU A 67 -4.54 8.96 2.01
N PRO A 68 -5.04 7.94 1.30
CA PRO A 68 -6.41 7.50 1.44
C PRO A 68 -6.60 6.66 2.72
N GLU A 69 -7.66 6.95 3.48
CA GLU A 69 -8.04 6.18 4.65
C GLU A 69 -9.29 5.33 4.35
N GLY A 70 -9.17 4.01 4.45
CA GLY A 70 -10.32 3.11 4.44
C GLY A 70 -10.13 1.78 3.70
N PRO A 71 -11.18 0.94 3.68
CA PRO A 71 -11.07 -0.45 3.29
C PRO A 71 -10.66 -0.79 1.86
N HIS A 72 -10.93 0.07 0.89
CA HIS A 72 -10.57 -0.16 -0.51
C HIS A 72 -9.96 1.11 -1.09
N CYS A 73 -8.66 1.27 -0.86
CA CYS A 73 -7.91 2.43 -1.30
C CYS A 73 -6.99 2.05 -2.46
N LEU A 74 -7.07 2.81 -3.56
CA LEU A 74 -6.27 2.60 -4.77
C LEU A 74 -5.71 3.96 -5.19
N GLY A 75 -4.38 4.11 -5.26
CA GLY A 75 -3.79 5.41 -5.60
C GLY A 75 -2.50 5.30 -6.39
N PRO A 76 -2.50 5.65 -7.69
CA PRO A 76 -1.28 5.76 -8.45
C PRO A 76 -0.53 7.00 -7.96
N HIS A 77 0.66 6.81 -7.39
CA HIS A 77 1.58 7.86 -6.92
C HIS A 77 1.24 8.46 -5.54
N CYS A 78 0.44 7.79 -4.71
CA CYS A 78 0.22 8.22 -3.32
C CYS A 78 1.55 8.39 -2.54
N LEU A 79 1.51 9.23 -1.49
CA LEU A 79 2.54 9.19 -0.45
C LEU A 79 2.60 7.78 0.16
N PRO A 80 3.70 7.44 0.87
CA PRO A 80 3.98 6.07 1.24
C PRO A 80 2.84 5.35 1.94
N GLU A 81 2.06 5.99 2.81
CA GLU A 81 1.13 5.29 3.71
C GLU A 81 -0.28 5.08 3.11
N ALA A 82 -0.70 3.83 2.98
CA ALA A 82 -2.08 3.42 2.69
C ALA A 82 -2.58 2.44 3.77
N GLU A 83 -3.68 2.77 4.44
CA GLU A 83 -4.22 1.97 5.55
C GLU A 83 -5.62 1.41 5.24
N GLY A 84 -5.83 0.10 5.44
CA GLY A 84 -7.13 -0.57 5.24
C GLY A 84 -7.08 -2.07 4.90
N PRO A 85 -8.20 -2.80 4.99
CA PRO A 85 -8.29 -4.22 4.62
C PRO A 85 -7.80 -4.60 3.23
N HIS A 86 -7.89 -3.72 2.24
CA HIS A 86 -7.31 -3.92 0.93
C HIS A 86 -6.60 -2.65 0.47
N CYS A 87 -5.27 -2.65 0.62
CA CYS A 87 -4.40 -1.54 0.24
C CYS A 87 -3.62 -1.88 -1.02
N LEU A 88 -3.62 -0.96 -1.98
CA LEU A 88 -2.72 -0.98 -3.14
C LEU A 88 -1.95 0.35 -3.18
N ALA A 89 -0.63 0.29 -2.98
CA ALA A 89 0.25 1.45 -2.97
C ALA A 89 1.27 1.37 -4.11
N GLU A 90 1.24 2.33 -5.04
CA GLU A 90 2.20 2.42 -6.16
C GLU A 90 3.05 3.69 -6.05
N GLY A 91 4.38 3.56 -6.09
CA GLY A 91 5.25 4.73 -5.94
C GLY A 91 6.73 4.42 -5.67
N PRO A 92 7.60 5.46 -5.58
CA PRO A 92 9.01 5.30 -5.27
C PRO A 92 9.28 4.72 -3.86
N HIS A 93 8.40 5.04 -2.91
CA HIS A 93 8.43 4.58 -1.53
C HIS A 93 6.98 4.26 -1.12
N CYS A 94 6.67 2.99 -0.89
CA CYS A 94 5.33 2.50 -0.57
C CYS A 94 5.32 1.87 0.83
N LEU A 95 4.27 2.12 1.59
CA LEU A 95 3.95 1.61 2.92
C LEU A 95 2.46 1.24 2.94
N ALA A 96 2.15 -0.05 2.81
CA ALA A 96 0.78 -0.52 2.82
C ALA A 96 0.48 -1.27 4.13
N GLU A 97 -0.45 -0.79 4.94
CA GLU A 97 -0.88 -1.44 6.18
C GLU A 97 -2.31 -1.99 6.07
N GLY A 98 -2.48 -3.27 6.40
CA GLY A 98 -3.77 -3.92 6.59
C GLY A 98 -3.86 -5.38 6.14
N PRO A 99 -5.05 -6.00 6.30
CA PRO A 99 -5.31 -7.40 5.99
C PRO A 99 -4.75 -7.94 4.67
N HIS A 100 -4.86 -7.17 3.59
CA HIS A 100 -4.35 -7.51 2.27
C HIS A 100 -3.65 -6.29 1.67
N CYS A 101 -2.32 -6.36 1.57
CA CYS A 101 -1.47 -5.27 1.11
C CYS A 101 -0.76 -5.66 -0.19
N LEU A 102 -0.88 -4.81 -1.19
CA LEU A 102 -0.11 -4.86 -2.43
C LEU A 102 0.66 -3.54 -2.56
N ALA A 103 1.97 -3.61 -2.73
CA ALA A 103 2.82 -2.42 -2.76
C ALA A 103 3.84 -2.52 -3.89
N GLU A 104 3.72 -1.69 -4.91
CA GLU A 104 4.61 -1.71 -6.08
C GLU A 104 5.53 -0.49 -6.06
N GLY A 105 6.85 -0.71 -6.09
CA GLY A 105 7.80 0.39 -5.97
C GLY A 105 9.27 0.00 -5.78
N PRO A 106 10.22 0.93 -6.00
CA PRO A 106 11.63 0.81 -5.61
C PRO A 106 11.85 0.34 -4.17
N HIS A 107 11.04 0.87 -3.24
CA HIS A 107 11.11 0.58 -1.81
C HIS A 107 9.70 0.35 -1.27
N CYS A 108 9.40 -0.89 -0.89
CA CYS A 108 8.07 -1.28 -0.42
C CYS A 108 8.15 -1.85 1.00
N LEU A 109 7.33 -1.30 1.88
CA LEU A 109 7.04 -1.81 3.21
C LEU A 109 5.56 -2.21 3.22
N ALA A 110 5.24 -3.40 3.70
CA ALA A 110 3.86 -3.88 3.70
C ALA A 110 3.57 -4.63 5.00
N GLU A 111 2.65 -4.13 5.81
CA GLU A 111 2.32 -4.71 7.10
C GLU A 111 0.93 -5.34 7.04
N GLY A 112 0.82 -6.63 7.40
CA GLY A 112 -0.45 -7.28 7.62
C GLY A 112 -0.54 -8.76 7.26
N PRO A 113 -1.70 -9.40 7.49
CA PRO A 113 -1.97 -10.82 7.25
C PRO A 113 -1.46 -11.37 5.92
N HIS A 114 -1.67 -10.64 4.83
CA HIS A 114 -1.30 -11.05 3.47
C HIS A 114 -0.63 -9.89 2.74
N CYS A 115 0.68 -10.00 2.50
CA CYS A 115 1.48 -8.95 1.89
C CYS A 115 2.14 -9.42 0.58
N LEU A 116 1.97 -8.62 -0.48
CA LEU A 116 2.49 -8.83 -1.84
C LEU A 116 3.22 -7.57 -2.33
N PRO A 117 4.39 -7.21 -1.76
CA PRO A 117 5.16 -6.08 -2.28
C PRO A 117 6.05 -6.49 -3.47
N GLU A 118 6.02 -5.70 -4.54
CA GLU A 118 6.86 -5.86 -5.73
C GLU A 118 7.85 -4.70 -5.84
N GLY A 119 9.15 -5.00 -5.90
CA GLY A 119 10.15 -3.95 -5.86
C GLY A 119 11.61 -4.36 -5.72
N PRO A 120 12.57 -3.50 -6.12
CA PRO A 120 13.99 -3.60 -5.76
C PRO A 120 14.26 -3.95 -4.30
N HIS A 121 13.52 -3.33 -3.36
CA HIS A 121 13.67 -3.52 -1.93
C HIS A 121 12.31 -3.71 -1.27
N CYS A 122 12.03 -4.91 -0.76
CA CYS A 122 10.76 -5.28 -0.14
C CYS A 122 10.94 -5.74 1.31
N LEU A 123 10.15 -5.15 2.21
CA LEU A 123 10.10 -5.43 3.66
C LEU A 123 8.65 -5.69 4.08
N PRO A 124 8.05 -6.85 3.73
CA PRO A 124 6.74 -7.19 4.26
C PRO A 124 6.81 -7.82 5.65
N GLU A 125 5.89 -7.45 6.54
CA GLU A 125 5.70 -8.05 7.86
C GLU A 125 4.30 -8.65 7.94
N GLY A 126 4.20 -9.96 8.19
CA GLY A 126 2.90 -10.60 8.14
C GLY A 126 2.87 -12.12 8.22
N PRO A 127 1.74 -12.71 8.65
CA PRO A 127 1.45 -14.14 8.54
C PRO A 127 1.84 -14.79 7.20
N HIS A 128 1.51 -14.13 6.09
CA HIS A 128 1.75 -14.61 4.74
C HIS A 128 2.38 -13.52 3.88
N CYS A 129 3.65 -13.68 3.53
CA CYS A 129 4.42 -12.70 2.77
C CYS A 129 4.95 -13.31 1.45
N LEU A 130 4.68 -12.63 0.34
CA LEU A 130 5.09 -12.99 -1.01
C LEU A 130 5.76 -11.79 -1.69
N PRO A 131 6.94 -11.32 -1.23
CA PRO A 131 7.63 -10.22 -1.88
C PRO A 131 8.33 -10.69 -3.16
N GLU A 132 8.27 -9.88 -4.21
CA GLU A 132 9.02 -10.09 -5.46
C GLU A 132 10.05 -8.97 -5.64
N GLY A 133 11.34 -9.32 -5.75
CA GLY A 133 12.36 -8.28 -5.77
C GLY A 133 13.82 -8.72 -5.71
N PRO A 134 14.76 -7.89 -6.21
CA PRO A 134 16.20 -8.00 -5.96
C PRO A 134 16.58 -8.26 -4.50
N HIS A 135 15.97 -7.54 -3.56
CA HIS A 135 16.28 -7.61 -2.13
C HIS A 135 14.99 -7.73 -1.31
N CYS A 136 14.75 -8.90 -0.73
CA CYS A 136 13.55 -9.18 0.04
C CYS A 136 13.88 -9.59 1.48
N LEU A 137 13.23 -8.96 2.45
CA LEU A 137 13.35 -9.21 3.88
C LEU A 137 11.95 -9.43 4.48
N PRO A 138 11.24 -10.52 4.14
CA PRO A 138 9.94 -10.78 4.73
C PRO A 138 10.06 -11.32 6.15
N GLU A 139 9.24 -10.82 7.07
CA GLU A 139 9.11 -11.34 8.43
C GLU A 139 7.73 -11.97 8.62
N GLY A 140 7.68 -13.27 8.94
CA GLY A 140 6.40 -13.94 9.01
C GLY A 140 6.44 -15.46 9.14
N PRO A 141 5.37 -16.09 9.65
CA PRO A 141 5.28 -17.54 9.71
C PRO A 141 5.34 -18.24 8.35
N HIS A 142 4.84 -17.61 7.28
CA HIS A 142 4.87 -18.15 5.93
C HIS A 142 5.43 -17.11 4.95
N CYS A 143 6.66 -17.33 4.48
CA CYS A 143 7.34 -16.40 3.56
C CYS A 143 7.77 -17.11 2.27
N LEU A 144 7.41 -16.54 1.13
CA LEU A 144 7.78 -17.00 -0.22
C LEU A 144 8.39 -15.82 -1.00
N PRO A 145 9.59 -15.34 -0.63
CA PRO A 145 10.24 -14.27 -1.38
C PRO A 145 10.84 -14.80 -2.69
N GLU A 146 10.64 -14.06 -3.78
CA GLU A 146 11.26 -14.33 -5.07
C GLU A 146 12.31 -13.26 -5.38
N GLY A 147 13.59 -13.65 -5.47
CA GLY A 147 14.66 -12.68 -5.58
C GLY A 147 16.10 -13.19 -5.49
N PRO A 148 17.07 -12.47 -6.06
CA PRO A 148 18.49 -12.78 -5.94
C PRO A 148 19.13 -12.52 -4.58
N HIS A 149 18.44 -11.87 -3.63
CA HIS A 149 18.91 -11.69 -2.25
C HIS A 149 17.73 -11.70 -1.30
N CYS A 150 17.45 -12.86 -0.70
CA CYS A 150 16.32 -13.04 0.20
C CYS A 150 16.77 -13.43 1.61
N LEU A 151 16.24 -12.74 2.61
CA LEU A 151 16.47 -12.97 4.04
C LEU A 151 15.13 -13.13 4.76
N PRO A 152 14.36 -14.21 4.48
CA PRO A 152 13.09 -14.42 5.17
C PRO A 152 13.31 -14.89 6.61
N GLU A 153 12.54 -14.32 7.53
CA GLU A 153 12.54 -14.71 8.94
C GLU A 153 11.20 -15.36 9.32
N GLY A 154 11.25 -16.63 9.73
CA GLY A 154 10.10 -17.31 10.31
C GLY A 154 10.05 -18.82 10.10
N PRO A 155 9.05 -19.50 10.69
CA PRO A 155 8.97 -20.96 10.70
C PRO A 155 8.94 -21.61 9.33
N HIS A 156 8.18 -21.11 8.36
CA HIS A 156 8.02 -21.71 7.04
C HIS A 156 8.45 -20.74 5.93
N CYS A 157 9.66 -20.92 5.41
CA CYS A 157 10.19 -20.06 4.36
C CYS A 157 10.59 -20.85 3.11
N LEU A 158 10.17 -20.38 1.94
CA LEU A 158 10.48 -20.95 0.64
C LEU A 158 11.04 -19.86 -0.27
N PRO A 159 12.25 -19.35 -0.01
CA PRO A 159 12.85 -18.32 -0.86
C PRO A 159 13.32 -18.92 -2.19
N GLU A 160 13.02 -18.23 -3.29
CA GLU A 160 13.44 -18.59 -4.64
C GLU A 160 14.46 -17.59 -5.18
N GLY A 161 15.65 -18.08 -5.54
CA GLY A 161 16.70 -17.29 -6.19
C GLY A 161 18.10 -17.54 -5.63
N PRO A 162 19.14 -16.92 -6.22
CA PRO A 162 20.49 -17.02 -5.68
C PRO A 162 20.59 -16.35 -4.31
N HIS A 163 21.57 -16.74 -3.48
CA HIS A 163 21.93 -16.05 -2.22
C HIS A 163 20.80 -15.83 -1.20
N CYS A 164 20.01 -16.87 -0.88
CA CYS A 164 19.03 -16.81 0.19
C CYS A 164 19.61 -17.27 1.55
N LEU A 165 19.23 -16.57 2.61
CA LEU A 165 19.62 -16.86 4.00
C LEU A 165 18.37 -16.92 4.89
N PRO A 166 17.52 -17.95 4.73
CA PRO A 166 16.32 -18.07 5.54
C PRO A 166 16.65 -18.43 7.00
N GLU A 167 15.96 -17.81 7.95
CA GLU A 167 16.07 -18.11 9.38
C GLU A 167 14.78 -18.77 9.90
N GLY A 168 14.87 -20.06 10.25
CA GLY A 168 13.73 -20.79 10.80
C GLY A 168 13.84 -22.32 10.77
N PRO A 169 12.93 -23.03 11.46
CA PRO A 169 12.91 -24.49 11.51
C PRO A 169 12.50 -25.20 10.20
N HIS A 170 11.66 -24.61 9.36
CA HIS A 170 11.12 -25.24 8.14
C HIS A 170 11.38 -24.41 6.87
N CYS A 171 12.65 -24.10 6.62
CA CYS A 171 13.07 -23.37 5.44
C CYS A 171 13.59 -24.30 4.34
N LEU A 172 13.05 -24.19 3.13
CA LEU A 172 13.54 -24.91 1.94
C LEU A 172 13.90 -23.89 0.84
N PRO A 173 15.13 -23.37 0.82
CA PRO A 173 15.53 -22.42 -0.20
C PRO A 173 15.81 -23.10 -1.55
N GLU A 174 15.33 -22.49 -2.64
CA GLU A 174 15.57 -22.94 -4.00
C GLU A 174 16.52 -21.99 -4.73
N GLY A 175 17.79 -22.40 -4.88
CA GLY A 175 18.75 -21.64 -5.65
C GLY A 175 20.21 -21.92 -5.31
N PRO A 176 21.15 -21.46 -6.16
CA PRO A 176 22.57 -21.57 -5.88
C PRO A 176 22.97 -20.60 -4.76
N HIS A 177 23.88 -21.04 -3.87
CA HIS A 177 24.38 -20.25 -2.74
C HIS A 177 23.36 -19.94 -1.63
N CYS A 178 22.30 -20.73 -1.52
CA CYS A 178 21.38 -20.63 -0.39
C CYS A 178 21.89 -21.39 0.83
N CYS A 179 21.92 -20.72 1.98
CA CYS A 179 22.37 -21.28 3.25
C CYS A 179 21.28 -21.08 4.31
N PRO A 180 20.44 -22.09 4.58
CA PRO A 180 19.48 -21.99 5.68
C PRO A 180 20.24 -21.94 7.01
N ARG A 181 19.94 -20.92 7.82
CA ARG A 181 20.41 -20.87 9.19
C ARG A 181 19.40 -21.67 10.01
N ALA A 182 19.82 -22.83 10.52
CA ALA A 182 18.99 -23.64 11.39
C ALA A 182 18.61 -22.80 12.61
N GLY A 183 17.34 -22.35 12.65
CA GLY A 183 16.77 -21.75 13.84
C GLY A 183 16.90 -22.74 14.99
N THR A 184 17.50 -22.31 16.10
CA THR A 184 17.58 -23.12 17.31
C THR A 184 16.17 -23.49 17.74
N VAL A 185 15.89 -24.79 17.75
CA VAL A 185 14.73 -25.40 18.41
C VAL A 185 14.78 -25.14 19.91
#